data_AF-A0A1Q7MPU2-F1
#
_entry.id   AF-A0A1Q7MPU2-F1
#
_cell.length_a   1.000
_cell.length_b   1.000
_cell.length_c   1.000
_cell.angle_alpha   90.00
_cell.angle_beta   90.00
_cell.angle_gamma   90.00
#
_symmetry.space_group_name_H-M   'P 1'
#
loop_
_entity.id
_entity.type
_entity.pdbx_description
1 polymer ?
#
loop_
_entity_poly.entity_id
_entity_poly.type
_entity_poly.pdbx_seq_one_letter_code
_entity_poly.pdbx_strand_id
1 'polypeptide(L)'
;MLNNFCKTFPKSGFALPALILFSLFAISLNASAVCQPGPTDPSVTVCTPAQNLIVPNPTHVQASTTDSQHKVTAVQIYVDNVLTTKVNANTIDTYINLAVGNHLVTVQAWDDSGATFKKNVNVSMSPPCKLSAVNQSITICTPSGGIKVSSPVHLVAGTTDSSPVQTIQILENGASIYQTKSQTLDVYLTNLAAGTHNLTITAQDQNGVSFSKPLSLRVVSTSGMTKLKHIIFYVQENRSFDNYFGVLGRYRASKNLPSAIDGLPLGATLYNTQGKAVHPFHFQTVCHENLSPYWNESHRDWNGGKMDGFMKTSTSVPSSIDPTGTRAMGYYDETDLPYYYELATQFATSDRFFSPVMTNTNANRMYLFAGTSFGHIFPDTPPKGGWLQPTIFDKLDAANVPWRYYYQDNGSYLPQWSTYQRDATKMYPISSWYKDVQNEVSLPWVIFIERAGPSGLDEHPGNNIQLGEANTKKIIDGLMNSPSWASSVFILSYDEAGGLYDHVLPASAVPPDTIPPMLKAGDQPGDFAHIGFRIPIVVVSPWVRPNFVSHTWRDLTSILRLIEVRFNVPALTARDAAADNMLEFFDFSTPHWLTPPPLPVQPANGVCDFNKEKAPGF
;
A
#
# COMPACT_ATOMS: atom_id res chain seq x y z
N MET A 1 60.52 15.15 -14.64
CA MET A 1 61.34 14.80 -13.45
C MET A 1 60.81 13.46 -12.96
N LEU A 2 61.24 12.28 -13.43
CA LEU A 2 62.58 11.70 -13.66
C LEU A 2 63.38 11.45 -12.37
N ASN A 3 63.61 10.14 -12.08
CA ASN A 3 64.60 9.52 -11.16
C ASN A 3 64.43 9.81 -9.64
N ASN A 4 64.85 8.97 -8.68
CA ASN A 4 65.51 7.63 -8.64
C ASN A 4 65.09 6.92 -7.30
N PHE A 5 65.57 5.76 -6.81
CA PHE A 5 66.67 4.83 -7.14
C PHE A 5 66.34 3.39 -6.60
N CYS A 6 67.31 2.47 -6.52
CA CYS A 6 67.23 1.14 -5.87
C CYS A 6 68.61 0.71 -5.29
N LYS A 7 68.70 -0.40 -4.51
CA LYS A 7 69.85 -1.06 -3.79
C LYS A 7 69.79 -0.92 -2.24
N THR A 8 70.19 -1.85 -1.35
CA THR A 8 70.77 -3.24 -1.41
C THR A 8 70.67 -3.97 -0.03
N PHE A 9 70.67 -5.31 0.00
CA PHE A 9 70.81 -6.23 1.17
C PHE A 9 72.22 -6.16 1.85
N PRO A 10 72.53 -6.72 3.08
CA PRO A 10 72.11 -8.06 3.58
C PRO A 10 72.09 -8.36 5.13
N LYS A 11 71.91 -9.65 5.47
CA LYS A 11 72.31 -10.42 6.70
C LYS A 11 71.42 -10.45 7.98
N SER A 12 70.55 -11.46 7.99
CA SER A 12 70.17 -12.39 9.09
C SER A 12 70.78 -12.26 10.51
N GLY A 13 69.89 -12.24 11.51
CA GLY A 13 70.12 -12.67 12.90
C GLY A 13 68.78 -13.09 13.53
N PHE A 14 68.71 -14.28 14.15
CA PHE A 14 67.45 -14.91 14.59
C PHE A 14 67.01 -14.52 16.01
N ALA A 15 65.73 -14.17 16.19
CA ALA A 15 64.95 -14.37 17.42
C ALA A 15 63.44 -14.36 17.11
N LEU A 16 62.68 -15.28 17.70
CA LEU A 16 61.20 -15.43 17.62
C LEU A 16 60.61 -15.26 19.05
N PRO A 17 59.27 -15.22 19.26
CA PRO A 17 58.15 -15.10 18.30
C PRO A 17 57.09 -14.02 18.68
N ALA A 18 56.28 -13.59 17.72
CA ALA A 18 54.92 -13.09 17.98
C ALA A 18 53.98 -13.31 16.77
N LEU A 19 52.72 -13.62 17.10
CA LEU A 19 51.59 -14.01 16.27
C LEU A 19 51.38 -13.23 14.94
N ILE A 20 50.93 -13.93 13.89
CA ILE A 20 49.54 -13.90 13.37
C ILE A 20 49.41 -14.91 12.21
N LEU A 21 48.29 -15.66 12.19
CA LEU A 21 48.02 -16.67 11.15
C LEU A 21 47.43 -16.03 9.88
N PHE A 22 47.71 -16.64 8.73
CA PHE A 22 47.23 -16.19 7.42
C PHE A 22 45.89 -16.85 7.03
N SER A 23 45.27 -16.27 6.00
CA SER A 23 44.51 -16.92 4.91
C SER A 23 43.01 -17.29 5.04
N LEU A 24 42.26 -16.72 4.08
CA LEU A 24 41.25 -17.33 3.19
C LEU A 24 40.01 -18.03 3.77
N PHE A 25 38.81 -17.49 3.47
CA PHE A 25 37.63 -18.17 2.88
C PHE A 25 36.80 -17.07 2.17
N ALA A 26 36.59 -17.14 0.85
CA ALA A 26 35.59 -17.91 0.10
C ALA A 26 34.18 -17.28 0.08
N ILE A 27 33.56 -17.28 -1.10
CA ILE A 27 32.22 -16.75 -1.36
C ILE A 27 31.17 -17.72 -0.78
N SER A 28 30.16 -17.20 -0.08
CA SER A 28 28.97 -17.96 0.33
C SER A 28 27.69 -17.22 -0.05
N LEU A 29 26.78 -17.90 -0.75
CA LEU A 29 25.41 -17.41 -0.96
C LEU A 29 24.67 -17.43 0.39
N ASN A 30 23.95 -16.37 0.73
CA ASN A 30 23.10 -16.37 1.93
C ASN A 30 21.75 -17.01 1.63
N ALA A 31 21.42 -18.04 2.41
CA ALA A 31 20.14 -18.74 2.39
C ALA A 31 19.06 -17.97 3.18
N SER A 32 17.81 -18.47 3.10
CA SER A 32 16.67 -17.98 3.90
C SER A 32 17.02 -17.84 5.38
N ALA A 33 16.52 -16.78 6.04
CA ALA A 33 16.80 -16.52 7.43
C ALA A 33 16.25 -17.64 8.32
N VAL A 34 17.15 -18.39 8.95
CA VAL A 34 16.81 -19.53 9.82
C VAL A 34 16.13 -19.00 11.10
N CYS A 35 14.93 -19.49 11.40
CA CYS A 35 14.22 -19.17 12.65
C CYS A 35 15.12 -19.45 13.87
N GLN A 36 15.42 -18.42 14.65
CA GLN A 36 16.37 -18.52 15.76
C GLN A 36 15.68 -19.04 17.03
N PRO A 37 16.26 -20.04 17.73
CA PRO A 37 15.71 -20.54 18.98
C PRO A 37 15.70 -19.44 20.07
N GLY A 38 14.59 -19.33 20.80
CA GLY A 38 14.43 -18.37 21.90
C GLY A 38 15.24 -18.75 23.15
N PRO A 39 15.46 -17.80 24.08
CA PRO A 39 16.33 -18.00 25.24
C PRO A 39 15.72 -18.87 26.36
N THR A 40 14.49 -19.33 26.21
CA THR A 40 13.81 -20.20 27.19
C THR A 40 14.11 -21.67 26.87
N ASP A 41 14.43 -22.45 27.89
CA ASP A 41 14.91 -23.82 27.77
C ASP A 41 14.16 -24.74 28.76
N PRO A 42 13.42 -25.77 28.31
CA PRO A 42 13.10 -26.07 26.91
C PRO A 42 11.96 -25.18 26.37
N SER A 43 11.97 -24.82 25.07
CA SER A 43 10.88 -24.05 24.45
C SER A 43 10.75 -24.21 22.94
N VAL A 44 9.53 -23.93 22.43
CA VAL A 44 9.27 -23.68 21.01
C VAL A 44 9.23 -22.16 20.80
N THR A 45 9.96 -21.69 19.79
CA THR A 45 9.87 -20.32 19.26
C THR A 45 9.21 -20.37 17.90
N VAL A 46 8.07 -19.70 17.74
CA VAL A 46 7.40 -19.54 16.45
C VAL A 46 7.80 -18.16 15.91
N CYS A 47 8.56 -18.15 14.83
CA CYS A 47 9.03 -16.93 14.16
C CYS A 47 7.95 -16.32 13.26
N THR A 48 7.09 -17.16 12.67
CA THR A 48 5.86 -16.76 11.97
C THR A 48 4.85 -17.91 12.02
N PRO A 49 3.53 -17.66 12.06
CA PRO A 49 2.88 -16.35 12.17
C PRO A 49 3.07 -15.70 13.54
N ALA A 50 2.80 -14.40 13.63
CA ALA A 50 2.86 -13.65 14.88
C ALA A 50 1.53 -13.72 15.66
N GLN A 51 1.58 -13.46 16.97
CA GLN A 51 0.40 -13.50 17.84
C GLN A 51 -0.64 -12.42 17.48
N ASN A 52 -1.86 -12.89 17.23
CA ASN A 52 -3.04 -12.16 16.74
C ASN A 52 -2.89 -11.58 15.32
N LEU A 53 -1.96 -12.10 14.50
CA LEU A 53 -1.76 -11.64 13.13
C LEU A 53 -2.96 -12.00 12.23
N ILE A 54 -3.39 -11.08 11.37
CA ILE A 54 -4.24 -11.43 10.22
C ILE A 54 -3.36 -12.04 9.14
N VAL A 55 -3.60 -13.30 8.80
CA VAL A 55 -2.71 -14.13 7.98
C VAL A 55 -3.32 -14.47 6.61
N PRO A 56 -2.51 -14.52 5.53
CA PRO A 56 -2.96 -14.95 4.21
C PRO A 56 -3.10 -16.47 4.14
N ASN A 57 -3.82 -16.96 3.11
CA ASN A 57 -3.93 -18.39 2.81
C ASN A 57 -3.11 -18.71 1.54
N PRO A 58 -2.07 -19.57 1.58
CA PRO A 58 -1.61 -20.34 2.74
C PRO A 58 -0.76 -19.50 3.72
N THR A 59 -0.88 -19.83 5.00
CA THR A 59 -0.16 -19.17 6.10
C THR A 59 1.22 -19.81 6.29
N HIS A 60 2.28 -19.00 6.29
CA HIS A 60 3.63 -19.47 6.59
C HIS A 60 3.79 -19.75 8.08
N VAL A 61 4.30 -20.93 8.43
CA VAL A 61 4.68 -21.31 9.80
C VAL A 61 6.17 -21.68 9.82
N GLN A 62 6.95 -20.85 10.49
CA GLN A 62 8.37 -21.08 10.73
C GLN A 62 8.62 -21.11 12.23
N ALA A 63 9.25 -22.17 12.74
CA ALA A 63 9.52 -22.34 14.16
C ALA A 63 10.80 -23.14 14.43
N SER A 64 11.37 -22.92 15.61
CA SER A 64 12.60 -23.54 16.10
C SER A 64 12.50 -23.89 17.57
N THR A 65 13.31 -24.84 18.02
CA THR A 65 13.28 -25.33 19.41
C THR A 65 14.58 -25.08 20.15
N THR A 66 14.46 -24.73 21.42
CA THR A 66 15.57 -24.72 22.38
C THR A 66 15.37 -25.89 23.34
N ASP A 67 16.36 -26.77 23.45
CA ASP A 67 16.49 -27.77 24.51
C ASP A 67 17.99 -28.06 24.68
N SER A 68 18.58 -27.74 25.84
CA SER A 68 20.00 -28.01 26.10
C SER A 68 20.27 -29.34 26.79
N GLN A 69 19.25 -29.98 27.33
CA GLN A 69 19.37 -31.22 28.12
C GLN A 69 19.07 -32.45 27.27
N HIS A 70 18.17 -32.32 26.29
CA HIS A 70 17.64 -33.41 25.49
C HIS A 70 17.58 -33.08 24.01
N LYS A 71 17.62 -34.12 23.17
CA LYS A 71 17.59 -33.93 21.71
C LYS A 71 16.16 -33.89 21.20
N VAL A 72 15.75 -32.77 20.60
CA VAL A 72 14.46 -32.68 19.90
C VAL A 72 14.35 -33.71 18.77
N THR A 73 13.37 -34.60 18.88
CA THR A 73 13.11 -35.72 17.97
C THR A 73 12.04 -35.41 16.93
N ALA A 74 11.08 -34.53 17.25
CA ALA A 74 10.05 -34.09 16.32
C ALA A 74 9.44 -32.72 16.67
N VAL A 75 8.99 -32.00 15.64
CA VAL A 75 8.13 -30.81 15.74
C VAL A 75 6.85 -31.04 14.96
N GLN A 76 5.72 -30.60 15.53
CA GLN A 76 4.37 -30.74 14.95
C GLN A 76 3.65 -29.39 14.97
N ILE A 77 2.89 -29.12 13.91
CA ILE A 77 1.96 -28.00 13.82
C ILE A 77 0.54 -28.54 13.95
N TYR A 78 -0.20 -27.99 14.90
CA TYR A 78 -1.63 -28.19 15.06
C TYR A 78 -2.36 -26.90 14.72
N VAL A 79 -3.49 -27.01 14.02
CA VAL A 79 -4.48 -25.94 13.87
C VAL A 79 -5.72 -26.35 14.64
N ASP A 80 -6.14 -25.55 15.61
CA ASP A 80 -7.32 -25.80 16.45
C ASP A 80 -7.33 -27.19 17.12
N ASN A 81 -6.13 -27.64 17.53
CA ASN A 81 -5.82 -28.97 18.10
C ASN A 81 -5.85 -30.15 17.11
N VAL A 82 -6.04 -29.92 15.81
CA VAL A 82 -5.91 -30.94 14.76
C VAL A 82 -4.50 -30.92 14.18
N LEU A 83 -3.85 -32.09 14.09
CA LEU A 83 -2.49 -32.21 13.55
C LEU A 83 -2.48 -31.93 12.04
N THR A 84 -1.74 -30.91 11.61
CA THR A 84 -1.62 -30.49 10.21
C THR A 84 -0.29 -30.93 9.59
N THR A 85 0.81 -30.84 10.33
CA THR A 85 2.16 -31.13 9.81
C THR A 85 3.06 -31.71 10.89
N LYS A 86 3.96 -32.63 10.52
CA LYS A 86 5.01 -33.18 11.39
C LYS A 86 6.34 -33.24 10.64
N VAL A 87 7.43 -32.86 11.32
CA VAL A 87 8.80 -33.08 10.86
C VAL A 87 9.62 -33.77 11.96
N ASN A 88 10.58 -34.61 11.56
CA ASN A 88 11.53 -35.25 12.48
C ASN A 88 12.81 -34.40 12.59
N ALA A 89 12.65 -33.15 13.03
CA ALA A 89 13.68 -32.13 13.11
C ALA A 89 13.43 -31.19 14.31
N ASN A 90 14.42 -30.36 14.64
CA ASN A 90 14.35 -29.32 15.69
C ASN A 90 13.94 -27.93 15.17
N THR A 91 13.64 -27.83 13.87
CA THR A 91 13.06 -26.65 13.22
C THR A 91 11.99 -27.10 12.23
N ILE A 92 11.08 -26.20 11.90
CA ILE A 92 10.09 -26.36 10.84
C ILE A 92 9.96 -25.04 10.07
N ASP A 93 9.86 -25.13 8.75
CA ASP A 93 9.64 -24.02 7.84
C ASP A 93 8.72 -24.55 6.74
N THR A 94 7.44 -24.18 6.80
CA THR A 94 6.39 -24.74 5.93
C THR A 94 5.21 -23.79 5.81
N TYR A 95 4.41 -23.99 4.77
CA TYR A 95 3.10 -23.35 4.66
C TYR A 95 2.00 -24.30 5.15
N ILE A 96 0.97 -23.76 5.79
CA ILE A 96 -0.28 -24.45 6.16
C ILE A 96 -1.47 -23.71 5.56
N ASN A 97 -2.60 -24.39 5.33
CA ASN A 97 -3.84 -23.71 4.96
C ASN A 97 -4.66 -23.43 6.22
N LEU A 98 -5.28 -22.24 6.29
CA LEU A 98 -6.22 -21.88 7.36
C LEU A 98 -7.61 -21.60 6.79
N ALA A 99 -8.61 -21.88 7.62
CA ALA A 99 -10.00 -21.49 7.38
C ALA A 99 -10.17 -19.98 7.63
N VAL A 100 -11.38 -19.44 7.41
CA VAL A 100 -11.73 -18.06 7.83
C VAL A 100 -12.11 -18.06 9.30
N GLY A 101 -11.71 -17.00 10.01
CA GLY A 101 -11.96 -16.82 11.42
C GLY A 101 -10.68 -16.82 12.25
N ASN A 102 -10.84 -17.00 13.56
CA ASN A 102 -9.73 -17.01 14.51
C ASN A 102 -9.24 -18.44 14.72
N HIS A 103 -7.96 -18.68 14.48
CA HIS A 103 -7.33 -20.00 14.59
C HIS A 103 -6.26 -20.00 15.66
N LEU A 104 -6.17 -21.12 16.38
CA LEU A 104 -5.08 -21.42 17.30
C LEU A 104 -4.05 -22.29 16.57
N VAL A 105 -2.97 -21.67 16.10
CA VAL A 105 -1.78 -22.37 15.60
C VAL A 105 -0.93 -22.76 16.79
N THR A 106 -0.86 -24.06 17.10
CA THR A 106 0.00 -24.60 18.15
C THR A 106 1.18 -25.34 17.53
N VAL A 107 2.40 -24.88 17.79
CA VAL A 107 3.62 -25.62 17.43
C VAL A 107 4.13 -26.33 18.68
N GLN A 108 4.28 -27.65 18.61
CA GLN A 108 4.68 -28.50 19.72
C GLN A 108 5.86 -29.40 19.34
N ALA A 109 6.83 -29.55 20.25
CA ALA A 109 8.01 -30.37 20.09
C ALA A 109 8.04 -31.54 21.09
N TRP A 110 8.80 -32.57 20.74
CA TRP A 110 9.18 -33.72 21.57
C TRP A 110 10.69 -33.84 21.61
N ASP A 111 11.25 -34.16 22.77
CA ASP A 111 12.66 -34.49 22.96
C ASP A 111 12.93 -36.01 22.89
N ASP A 112 14.09 -36.47 23.37
CA ASP A 112 14.46 -37.88 23.49
C ASP A 112 14.22 -38.47 24.90
N SER A 113 13.82 -37.64 25.87
CA SER A 113 13.31 -38.09 27.19
C SER A 113 11.82 -38.45 27.16
N GLY A 114 11.09 -37.94 26.16
CA GLY A 114 9.63 -38.02 26.04
C GLY A 114 8.89 -36.78 26.56
N ALA A 115 9.61 -35.72 26.96
CA ALA A 115 9.03 -34.44 27.34
C ALA A 115 8.44 -33.70 26.12
N THR A 116 7.47 -32.84 26.39
CA THR A 116 6.82 -32.01 25.36
C THR A 116 6.71 -30.56 25.79
N PHE A 117 7.01 -29.66 24.86
CA PHE A 117 6.89 -28.23 25.05
C PHE A 117 6.31 -27.57 23.79
N LYS A 118 5.54 -26.49 23.96
CA LYS A 118 4.74 -25.91 22.88
C LYS A 118 4.58 -24.41 22.97
N LYS A 119 4.32 -23.80 21.81
CA LYS A 119 3.96 -22.39 21.66
C LYS A 119 2.61 -22.29 20.94
N ASN A 120 1.70 -21.57 21.57
CA ASN A 120 0.43 -21.17 20.97
C ASN A 120 0.61 -19.81 20.29
N VAL A 121 0.02 -19.69 19.10
CA VAL A 121 -0.13 -18.44 18.35
C VAL A 121 -1.58 -18.35 17.88
N ASN A 122 -2.32 -17.36 18.37
CA ASN A 122 -3.63 -17.05 17.75
C ASN A 122 -3.38 -16.28 16.46
N VAL A 123 -4.17 -16.54 15.42
CA VAL A 123 -4.17 -15.79 14.16
C VAL A 123 -5.60 -15.60 13.67
N SER A 124 -5.80 -14.69 12.74
CA SER A 124 -7.11 -14.43 12.14
C SER A 124 -7.02 -14.49 10.61
N MET A 125 -8.00 -15.10 9.95
CA MET A 125 -8.14 -15.06 8.49
C MET A 125 -9.43 -14.32 8.17
N SER A 126 -9.35 -13.19 7.48
CA SER A 126 -10.53 -12.41 7.09
C SER A 126 -10.42 -11.88 5.66
N PRO A 127 -11.48 -11.98 4.85
CA PRO A 127 -11.60 -11.19 3.63
C PRO A 127 -11.81 -9.70 3.95
N PRO A 128 -11.59 -8.79 2.98
CA PRO A 128 -11.52 -7.35 3.20
C PRO A 128 -12.86 -6.61 3.37
N CYS A 129 -13.96 -7.34 3.49
CA CYS A 129 -15.28 -6.80 3.78
C CYS A 129 -15.95 -7.56 4.93
N LYS A 130 -16.84 -6.88 5.65
CA LYS A 130 -17.63 -7.49 6.73
C LYS A 130 -18.52 -8.60 6.17
N LEU A 131 -18.23 -9.84 6.55
CA LEU A 131 -19.03 -11.00 6.17
C LEU A 131 -20.44 -10.95 6.78
N SER A 132 -21.40 -11.48 6.03
CA SER A 132 -22.74 -11.84 6.50
C SER A 132 -22.66 -12.75 7.73
N ALA A 133 -23.42 -12.46 8.78
CA ALA A 133 -23.51 -13.33 9.96
C ALA A 133 -24.42 -14.57 9.74
N VAL A 134 -25.04 -14.71 8.56
CA VAL A 134 -25.93 -15.83 8.23
C VAL A 134 -25.10 -17.07 7.92
N ASN A 135 -25.48 -18.20 8.51
CA ASN A 135 -24.87 -19.50 8.24
C ASN A 135 -25.02 -19.90 6.75
N GLN A 136 -24.04 -20.61 6.20
CA GLN A 136 -24.03 -21.06 4.80
C GLN A 136 -24.27 -19.91 3.81
N SER A 137 -23.54 -18.79 3.99
CA SER A 137 -23.66 -17.62 3.13
C SER A 137 -22.32 -17.18 2.52
N ILE A 138 -22.37 -16.71 1.28
CA ILE A 138 -21.24 -16.04 0.60
C ILE A 138 -21.50 -14.53 0.60
N THR A 139 -20.49 -13.78 1.04
CA THR A 139 -20.43 -12.32 0.90
C THR A 139 -19.44 -12.00 -0.21
N ILE A 140 -19.88 -11.27 -1.23
CA ILE A 140 -19.00 -10.75 -2.29
C ILE A 140 -18.56 -9.36 -1.84
N CYS A 141 -17.26 -9.15 -1.68
CA CYS A 141 -16.67 -7.88 -1.29
C CYS A 141 -16.51 -6.94 -2.48
N THR A 142 -16.01 -7.45 -3.60
CA THR A 142 -15.95 -6.75 -4.89
C THR A 142 -16.06 -7.77 -6.03
N PRO A 143 -16.64 -7.43 -7.21
CA PRO A 143 -17.41 -6.22 -7.48
C PRO A 143 -18.80 -6.29 -6.83
N SER A 144 -19.39 -5.13 -6.55
CA SER A 144 -20.81 -5.06 -6.17
C SER A 144 -21.70 -5.44 -7.35
N GLY A 145 -22.87 -6.06 -7.07
CA GLY A 145 -23.73 -6.60 -8.10
C GLY A 145 -24.32 -5.52 -9.03
N GLY A 146 -24.34 -5.81 -10.33
CA GLY A 146 -24.93 -4.95 -11.36
C GLY A 146 -24.00 -3.85 -11.92
N ILE A 147 -22.75 -3.77 -11.46
CA ILE A 147 -21.82 -2.72 -11.91
C ILE A 147 -21.13 -3.05 -13.24
N LYS A 148 -20.61 -1.99 -13.89
CA LYS A 148 -19.61 -2.09 -14.96
C LYS A 148 -18.25 -2.40 -14.33
N VAL A 149 -17.48 -3.34 -14.88
CA VAL A 149 -16.10 -3.66 -14.46
C VAL A 149 -15.18 -3.72 -15.66
N SER A 150 -13.90 -3.43 -15.50
CA SER A 150 -12.88 -3.70 -16.53
C SER A 150 -12.40 -5.15 -16.48
N SER A 151 -11.79 -5.62 -17.56
CA SER A 151 -10.93 -6.81 -17.51
C SER A 151 -9.49 -6.38 -17.17
N PRO A 152 -8.74 -7.14 -16.34
CA PRO A 152 -9.19 -8.31 -15.59
C PRO A 152 -10.17 -7.94 -14.48
N VAL A 153 -11.18 -8.78 -14.23
CA VAL A 153 -12.17 -8.51 -13.17
C VAL A 153 -11.63 -8.97 -11.84
N HIS A 154 -11.33 -8.05 -10.92
CA HIS A 154 -11.05 -8.40 -9.52
C HIS A 154 -12.34 -8.88 -8.85
N LEU A 155 -12.36 -10.13 -8.40
CA LEU A 155 -13.44 -10.69 -7.60
C LEU A 155 -12.85 -11.08 -6.23
N VAL A 156 -13.47 -10.57 -5.17
CA VAL A 156 -13.15 -10.94 -3.79
C VAL A 156 -14.43 -11.34 -3.07
N ALA A 157 -14.40 -12.48 -2.38
CA ALA A 157 -15.53 -13.00 -1.63
C ALA A 157 -15.06 -13.80 -0.40
N GLY A 158 -15.97 -14.05 0.54
CA GLY A 158 -15.74 -15.01 1.61
C GLY A 158 -17.03 -15.61 2.14
N THR A 159 -16.87 -16.73 2.84
CA THR A 159 -17.98 -17.55 3.35
C THR A 159 -18.15 -17.43 4.85
N THR A 160 -19.39 -17.45 5.31
CA THR A 160 -19.74 -17.71 6.71
C THR A 160 -20.45 -19.06 6.78
N ASP A 161 -19.84 -20.02 7.46
CA ASP A 161 -20.44 -21.31 7.76
C ASP A 161 -19.96 -21.84 9.12
N SER A 162 -20.87 -22.46 9.85
CA SER A 162 -20.68 -23.33 11.01
C SER A 162 -19.75 -24.53 10.74
N SER A 163 -19.69 -24.98 9.49
CA SER A 163 -18.85 -26.07 9.02
C SER A 163 -17.68 -25.52 8.21
N PRO A 164 -16.45 -26.05 8.37
CA PRO A 164 -15.34 -25.69 7.50
C PRO A 164 -15.67 -25.84 6.00
N VAL A 165 -15.66 -24.71 5.29
CA VAL A 165 -15.71 -24.68 3.82
C VAL A 165 -14.42 -25.27 3.27
N GLN A 166 -14.54 -26.25 2.38
CA GLN A 166 -13.40 -26.93 1.74
C GLN A 166 -13.04 -26.33 0.38
N THR A 167 -14.03 -25.85 -0.38
CA THR A 167 -13.79 -25.25 -1.69
C THR A 167 -14.72 -24.07 -1.98
N ILE A 168 -14.21 -23.12 -2.76
CA ILE A 168 -15.00 -22.07 -3.42
C ILE A 168 -14.71 -22.15 -4.93
N GLN A 169 -15.75 -22.01 -5.73
CA GLN A 169 -15.73 -21.96 -7.19
C GLN A 169 -16.38 -20.68 -7.70
N ILE A 170 -15.88 -20.15 -8.83
CA ILE A 170 -16.62 -19.21 -9.67
C ILE A 170 -17.07 -19.97 -10.90
N LEU A 171 -18.38 -19.95 -11.14
CA LEU A 171 -18.98 -20.52 -12.34
C LEU A 171 -19.49 -19.39 -13.23
N GLU A 172 -19.16 -19.43 -14.52
CA GLU A 172 -19.79 -18.60 -15.54
C GLU A 172 -20.76 -19.46 -16.33
N ASN A 173 -22.04 -19.08 -16.38
CA ASN A 173 -23.10 -19.84 -17.07
C ASN A 173 -23.14 -21.35 -16.70
N GLY A 174 -22.71 -21.70 -15.48
CA GLY A 174 -22.65 -23.08 -14.97
C GLY A 174 -21.33 -23.82 -15.23
N ALA A 175 -20.37 -23.25 -15.95
CA ALA A 175 -19.03 -23.81 -16.11
C ALA A 175 -18.06 -23.19 -15.10
N SER A 176 -17.31 -24.01 -14.36
CA SER A 176 -16.29 -23.51 -13.43
C SER A 176 -15.14 -22.85 -14.19
N ILE A 177 -14.90 -21.56 -13.93
CA ILE A 177 -13.80 -20.77 -14.51
C ILE A 177 -12.66 -20.53 -13.52
N TYR A 178 -12.91 -20.77 -12.23
CA TYR A 178 -11.92 -20.70 -11.16
C TYR A 178 -12.35 -21.56 -9.97
N GLN A 179 -11.39 -22.18 -9.27
CA GLN A 179 -11.62 -22.91 -8.02
C GLN A 179 -10.43 -22.74 -7.08
N THR A 180 -10.71 -22.62 -5.78
CA THR A 180 -9.70 -22.65 -4.71
C THR A 180 -10.16 -23.52 -3.54
N LYS A 181 -9.20 -24.01 -2.74
CA LYS A 181 -9.43 -24.76 -1.49
C LYS A 181 -9.35 -23.82 -0.28
N SER A 182 -10.20 -22.80 -0.27
CA SER A 182 -10.21 -21.73 0.73
C SER A 182 -11.65 -21.34 1.06
N GLN A 183 -11.82 -20.68 2.20
CA GLN A 183 -13.08 -20.05 2.66
C GLN A 183 -13.18 -18.57 2.24
N THR A 184 -12.12 -18.06 1.63
CA THR A 184 -12.07 -16.81 0.90
C THR A 184 -11.74 -17.07 -0.56
N LEU A 185 -12.02 -16.05 -1.37
CA LEU A 185 -11.58 -15.94 -2.74
C LEU A 185 -11.08 -14.52 -2.93
N ASP A 186 -9.92 -14.37 -3.55
CA ASP A 186 -9.35 -13.12 -4.04
C ASP A 186 -8.66 -13.47 -5.37
N VAL A 187 -9.18 -12.97 -6.49
CA VAL A 187 -8.73 -13.39 -7.82
C VAL A 187 -8.99 -12.32 -8.88
N TYR A 188 -8.06 -12.20 -9.83
CA TYR A 188 -8.24 -11.44 -11.06
C TYR A 188 -8.66 -12.36 -12.21
N LEU A 189 -9.90 -12.25 -12.66
CA LEU A 189 -10.44 -12.99 -13.80
C LEU A 189 -10.01 -12.31 -15.11
N THR A 190 -8.93 -12.78 -15.70
CA THR A 190 -8.33 -12.23 -16.94
C THR A 190 -9.08 -12.55 -18.22
N ASN A 191 -9.87 -13.64 -18.23
CA ASN A 191 -10.44 -14.21 -19.45
C ASN A 191 -11.94 -13.90 -19.67
N LEU A 192 -12.55 -13.03 -18.86
CA LEU A 192 -13.90 -12.56 -19.13
C LEU A 192 -13.86 -11.55 -20.30
N ALA A 193 -14.56 -11.88 -21.38
CA ALA A 193 -14.71 -11.03 -22.56
C ALA A 193 -15.50 -9.75 -22.23
N ALA A 194 -15.58 -8.79 -23.15
CA ALA A 194 -16.48 -7.64 -22.98
C ALA A 194 -17.95 -8.06 -23.21
N GLY A 195 -18.81 -7.86 -22.21
CA GLY A 195 -20.19 -8.35 -22.23
C GLY A 195 -20.89 -8.24 -20.88
N THR A 196 -22.10 -8.78 -20.79
CA THR A 196 -22.77 -9.04 -19.50
C THR A 196 -22.52 -10.48 -19.10
N HIS A 197 -22.01 -10.70 -17.90
CA HIS A 197 -21.67 -12.01 -17.36
C HIS A 197 -22.52 -12.27 -16.12
N ASN A 198 -23.11 -13.47 -16.06
CA ASN A 198 -23.80 -13.96 -14.88
C ASN A 198 -22.92 -15.03 -14.24
N LEU A 199 -22.16 -14.59 -13.24
CA LEU A 199 -21.32 -15.45 -12.44
C LEU A 199 -22.14 -16.02 -11.27
N THR A 200 -21.81 -17.22 -10.85
CA THR A 200 -22.31 -17.83 -9.61
C THR A 200 -21.09 -18.24 -8.79
N ILE A 201 -20.90 -17.62 -7.63
CA ILE A 201 -19.90 -18.05 -6.67
C ILE A 201 -20.56 -19.17 -5.85
N THR A 202 -19.92 -20.34 -5.77
CA THR A 202 -20.42 -21.50 -5.02
C THR A 202 -19.37 -21.96 -4.04
N ALA A 203 -19.78 -22.23 -2.80
CA ALA A 203 -18.95 -22.81 -1.76
C ALA A 203 -19.47 -24.21 -1.43
N GLN A 204 -18.57 -25.12 -1.03
CA GLN A 204 -18.93 -26.44 -0.50
C GLN A 204 -18.24 -26.69 0.84
N ASP A 205 -19.02 -27.09 1.84
CA ASP A 205 -18.56 -27.44 3.19
C ASP A 205 -18.01 -28.87 3.27
N GLN A 206 -17.36 -29.18 4.40
CA GLN A 206 -16.81 -30.52 4.65
C GLN A 206 -17.84 -31.66 4.75
N ASN A 207 -19.12 -31.33 4.88
CA ASN A 207 -20.23 -32.29 4.88
C ASN A 207 -20.86 -32.45 3.49
N GLY A 208 -20.34 -31.75 2.48
CA GLY A 208 -20.83 -31.75 1.10
C GLY A 208 -21.97 -30.78 0.82
N VAL A 209 -22.39 -29.97 1.81
CA VAL A 209 -23.43 -28.94 1.64
C VAL A 209 -22.87 -27.82 0.76
N SER A 210 -23.62 -27.47 -0.28
CA SER A 210 -23.24 -26.42 -1.21
C SER A 210 -24.19 -25.23 -1.14
N PHE A 211 -23.64 -24.02 -1.10
CA PHE A 211 -24.39 -22.76 -1.11
C PHE A 211 -23.77 -21.77 -2.09
N SER A 212 -24.59 -20.89 -2.67
CA SER A 212 -24.19 -20.07 -3.80
C SER A 212 -24.72 -18.64 -3.75
N LYS A 213 -23.95 -17.69 -4.30
CA LYS A 213 -24.34 -16.29 -4.49
C LYS A 213 -24.21 -15.92 -5.98
N PRO A 214 -25.29 -15.47 -6.64
CA PRO A 214 -25.21 -14.95 -7.99
C PRO A 214 -24.59 -13.56 -8.01
N LEU A 215 -23.84 -13.27 -9.07
CA LEU A 215 -23.20 -12.00 -9.36
C LEU A 215 -23.39 -11.68 -10.84
N SER A 216 -24.28 -10.76 -11.16
CA SER A 216 -24.36 -10.19 -12.51
C SER A 216 -23.43 -8.98 -12.59
N LEU A 217 -22.58 -8.93 -13.60
CA LEU A 217 -21.68 -7.82 -13.86
C LEU A 217 -21.59 -7.54 -15.37
N ARG A 218 -21.16 -6.34 -15.74
CA ARG A 218 -20.89 -6.00 -17.13
C ARG A 218 -19.42 -5.68 -17.32
N VAL A 219 -18.67 -6.59 -17.95
CA VAL A 219 -17.31 -6.32 -18.37
C VAL A 219 -17.36 -5.29 -19.50
N VAL A 220 -16.88 -4.08 -19.25
CA VAL A 220 -16.70 -3.08 -20.29
C VAL A 220 -15.40 -3.35 -21.03
N SER A 221 -15.49 -3.29 -22.36
CA SER A 221 -14.29 -3.24 -23.19
C SER A 221 -13.47 -1.99 -22.84
N THR A 222 -12.15 -2.12 -22.91
CA THR A 222 -11.23 -0.97 -22.90
C THR A 222 -11.37 -0.09 -24.16
N SER A 223 -12.22 -0.50 -25.12
CA SER A 223 -12.65 0.32 -26.26
C SER A 223 -13.14 1.70 -25.81
N GLY A 224 -12.46 2.74 -26.30
CA GLY A 224 -12.70 4.12 -25.91
C GLY A 224 -11.72 4.66 -24.86
N MET A 225 -10.85 3.85 -24.25
CA MET A 225 -9.79 4.37 -23.37
C MET A 225 -8.83 5.31 -24.11
N THR A 226 -8.69 5.15 -25.42
CA THR A 226 -7.97 6.07 -26.32
C THR A 226 -8.51 7.52 -26.30
N LYS A 227 -9.71 7.74 -25.77
CA LYS A 227 -10.27 9.08 -25.50
C LYS A 227 -9.49 9.84 -24.42
N LEU A 228 -8.85 9.13 -23.49
CA LEU A 228 -7.86 9.71 -22.58
C LEU A 228 -6.56 9.91 -23.38
N LYS A 229 -6.35 11.09 -23.96
CA LYS A 229 -5.07 11.46 -24.57
C LYS A 229 -4.03 11.78 -23.51
N HIS A 230 -4.45 12.44 -22.42
CA HIS A 230 -3.57 12.91 -21.36
C HIS A 230 -3.91 12.26 -20.02
N ILE A 231 -2.94 11.59 -19.42
CA ILE A 231 -2.98 11.14 -18.03
C ILE A 231 -2.09 12.10 -17.24
N ILE A 232 -2.71 12.89 -16.37
CA ILE A 232 -2.02 13.81 -15.46
C ILE A 232 -2.08 13.19 -14.08
N PHE A 233 -0.94 12.87 -13.48
CA PHE A 233 -0.85 12.43 -12.10
C PHE A 233 -0.18 13.50 -11.23
N TYR A 234 -0.77 13.79 -10.07
CA TYR A 234 -0.29 14.78 -9.12
C TYR A 234 -0.19 14.17 -7.72
N VAL A 235 1.01 14.28 -7.14
CA VAL A 235 1.37 13.77 -5.81
C VAL A 235 1.50 14.93 -4.82
N GLN A 236 0.71 14.87 -3.75
CA GLN A 236 0.86 15.63 -2.51
C GLN A 236 1.57 14.78 -1.44
N GLU A 237 1.89 15.35 -0.28
CA GLU A 237 2.75 14.75 0.75
C GLU A 237 1.94 14.27 1.98
N ASN A 238 2.21 13.04 2.47
CA ASN A 238 1.96 12.58 3.84
C ASN A 238 0.50 12.75 4.37
N ARG A 239 -0.50 12.07 3.78
CA ARG A 239 -1.89 12.06 4.28
C ARG A 239 -2.54 10.69 4.25
N SER A 240 -3.06 10.25 5.40
CA SER A 240 -3.90 9.06 5.49
C SER A 240 -5.30 9.31 4.91
N PHE A 241 -5.97 8.25 4.43
CA PHE A 241 -7.35 8.37 3.97
C PHE A 241 -8.27 8.83 5.11
N ASP A 242 -8.15 8.23 6.30
CA ASP A 242 -9.00 8.60 7.44
C ASP A 242 -8.78 10.05 7.94
N ASN A 243 -7.57 10.61 7.80
CA ASN A 243 -7.30 12.00 8.18
C ASN A 243 -8.06 13.00 7.31
N TYR A 244 -8.20 12.73 6.00
CA TYR A 244 -8.81 13.67 5.04
C TYR A 244 -10.22 13.29 4.60
N PHE A 245 -10.48 12.02 4.31
CA PHE A 245 -11.77 11.52 3.81
C PHE A 245 -12.44 10.53 4.77
N GLY A 246 -11.94 10.37 5.99
CA GLY A 246 -12.52 9.52 7.01
C GLY A 246 -14.00 9.81 7.29
N VAL A 247 -14.46 11.05 7.13
CA VAL A 247 -15.89 11.41 7.29
C VAL A 247 -16.61 11.74 5.98
N LEU A 248 -16.00 11.50 4.81
CA LEU A 248 -16.58 11.76 3.47
C LEU A 248 -17.94 11.08 3.26
N GLY A 249 -18.18 9.91 3.88
CA GLY A 249 -19.49 9.25 3.86
C GLY A 249 -20.63 10.09 4.44
N ARG A 250 -20.36 10.95 5.44
CA ARG A 250 -21.34 11.89 6.01
C ARG A 250 -21.65 13.02 5.04
N TYR A 251 -20.61 13.59 4.42
CA TYR A 251 -20.79 14.64 3.44
C TYR A 251 -21.62 14.16 2.24
N ARG A 252 -21.33 12.97 1.72
CA ARG A 252 -22.11 12.32 0.65
C ARG A 252 -23.57 12.11 1.04
N ALA A 253 -23.85 11.67 2.28
CA ALA A 253 -25.21 11.58 2.79
C ALA A 253 -25.94 12.93 2.77
N SER A 254 -25.25 14.04 3.13
CA SER A 254 -25.82 15.40 3.07
C SER A 254 -26.19 15.83 1.65
N LYS A 255 -25.52 15.27 0.63
CA LYS A 255 -25.83 15.46 -0.80
C LYS A 255 -26.86 14.46 -1.36
N ASN A 256 -27.49 13.64 -0.51
CA ASN A 256 -28.39 12.55 -0.90
C ASN A 256 -27.72 11.45 -1.76
N LEU A 257 -26.41 11.25 -1.59
CA LEU A 257 -25.64 10.20 -2.25
C LEU A 257 -25.37 9.02 -1.28
N PRO A 258 -25.09 7.81 -1.80
CA PRO A 258 -24.70 6.68 -0.97
C PRO A 258 -23.47 7.00 -0.11
N SER A 259 -23.62 6.79 1.20
CA SER A 259 -22.58 6.96 2.23
C SER A 259 -21.72 5.71 2.43
N ALA A 260 -21.79 4.75 1.50
CA ALA A 260 -20.96 3.55 1.49
C ALA A 260 -19.50 3.93 1.18
N ILE A 261 -18.80 4.30 2.25
CA ILE A 261 -17.37 4.54 2.34
C ILE A 261 -16.93 3.90 3.65
N ASP A 262 -15.86 3.12 3.62
CA ASP A 262 -15.20 2.60 4.81
C ASP A 262 -14.37 3.71 5.47
N GLY A 263 -15.07 4.65 6.10
CA GLY A 263 -14.49 5.83 6.72
C GLY A 263 -14.09 5.63 8.18
N LEU A 264 -13.40 6.63 8.71
CA LEU A 264 -12.87 6.70 10.06
C LEU A 264 -13.93 6.32 11.13
N PRO A 265 -13.74 5.20 11.85
CA PRO A 265 -14.61 4.84 12.95
C PRO A 265 -14.39 5.79 14.14
N LEU A 266 -15.22 6.84 14.25
CA LEU A 266 -15.12 7.83 15.35
C LEU A 266 -15.27 7.25 16.77
N GLY A 267 -15.74 6.00 16.90
CA GLY A 267 -15.74 5.26 18.17
C GLY A 267 -14.46 4.46 18.45
N ALA A 268 -13.47 4.49 17.56
CA ALA A 268 -12.18 3.83 17.76
C ALA A 268 -11.50 4.37 19.02
N THR A 269 -10.72 3.51 19.67
CA THR A 269 -10.02 3.84 20.91
C THR A 269 -8.59 3.35 20.79
N LEU A 270 -7.64 4.27 20.68
CA LEU A 270 -6.23 3.97 20.84
C LEU A 270 -5.75 4.48 22.21
N TYR A 271 -4.62 3.97 22.68
CA TYR A 271 -4.03 4.35 23.97
C TYR A 271 -2.68 5.03 23.75
N ASN A 272 -2.49 6.21 24.35
CA ASN A 272 -1.25 6.97 24.24
C ASN A 272 -0.11 6.31 25.05
N THR A 273 1.09 6.90 25.01
CA THR A 273 2.27 6.46 25.78
C THR A 273 2.05 6.36 27.31
N GLN A 274 1.00 6.98 27.85
CA GLN A 274 0.64 6.97 29.28
C GLN A 274 -0.52 5.99 29.59
N GLY A 275 -1.03 5.26 28.59
CA GLY A 275 -2.18 4.36 28.77
C GLY A 275 -3.53 5.07 28.86
N LYS A 276 -3.61 6.36 28.50
CA LYS A 276 -4.87 7.11 28.45
C LYS A 276 -5.53 6.91 27.08
N ALA A 277 -6.84 6.64 27.09
CA ALA A 277 -7.64 6.43 25.90
C ALA A 277 -7.82 7.73 25.09
N VAL A 278 -7.68 7.62 23.76
CA VAL A 278 -7.89 8.69 22.77
C VAL A 278 -8.82 8.16 21.69
N HIS A 279 -9.81 8.97 21.32
CA HIS A 279 -10.70 8.73 20.18
C HIS A 279 -10.31 9.66 19.02
N PRO A 280 -10.65 9.33 17.77
CA PRO A 280 -10.47 10.27 16.67
C PRO A 280 -11.22 11.58 16.91
N PHE A 281 -10.59 12.71 16.63
CA PHE A 281 -11.14 14.04 16.89
C PHE A 281 -10.89 14.97 15.71
N HIS A 282 -11.84 15.88 15.47
CA HIS A 282 -11.65 16.92 14.47
C HIS A 282 -10.57 17.89 14.96
N PHE A 283 -9.57 18.17 14.13
CA PHE A 283 -8.52 19.13 14.46
C PHE A 283 -9.12 20.52 14.74
N GLN A 284 -8.48 21.29 15.63
CA GLN A 284 -8.91 22.66 15.97
C GLN A 284 -8.00 23.71 15.31
N THR A 285 -7.23 23.30 14.30
CA THR A 285 -6.29 24.12 13.54
C THR A 285 -5.96 23.46 12.19
N VAL A 286 -5.56 24.26 11.21
CA VAL A 286 -5.32 23.85 9.81
C VAL A 286 -3.89 23.36 9.52
N CYS A 287 -3.13 23.00 10.57
CA CYS A 287 -1.85 22.29 10.46
C CYS A 287 -1.52 21.61 11.79
N HIS A 288 -0.70 20.57 11.74
CA HIS A 288 -0.19 19.85 12.91
C HIS A 288 1.31 19.57 12.75
N GLU A 289 2.02 19.36 13.85
CA GLU A 289 3.43 18.98 13.84
C GLU A 289 3.66 17.68 13.08
N ASN A 290 4.85 17.55 12.50
CA ASN A 290 5.20 16.37 11.74
C ASN A 290 5.16 15.09 12.58
N LEU A 291 4.82 14.00 11.92
CA LEU A 291 4.90 12.63 12.41
C LEU A 291 5.94 11.89 11.56
N SER A 292 6.26 10.65 11.89
CA SER A 292 7.28 9.90 11.17
C SER A 292 6.64 8.76 10.40
N PRO A 293 6.66 8.80 9.06
CA PRO A 293 6.23 7.71 8.19
C PRO A 293 7.35 6.72 7.87
N TYR A 294 8.47 6.78 8.58
CA TYR A 294 9.62 5.93 8.28
C TYR A 294 9.31 4.46 8.58
N TRP A 295 10.06 3.55 7.94
CA TRP A 295 9.84 2.10 8.01
C TRP A 295 9.57 1.58 9.42
N ASN A 296 10.36 2.04 10.41
CA ASN A 296 10.27 1.56 11.79
C ASN A 296 9.00 2.02 12.50
N GLU A 297 8.53 3.22 12.20
CA GLU A 297 7.34 3.83 12.76
C GLU A 297 6.10 3.24 12.09
N SER A 298 6.05 3.18 10.75
CA SER A 298 4.94 2.55 10.04
C SER A 298 4.71 1.08 10.45
N HIS A 299 5.78 0.29 10.63
CA HIS A 299 5.64 -1.09 11.10
C HIS A 299 5.21 -1.18 12.58
N ARG A 300 5.57 -0.19 13.41
CA ARG A 300 5.06 -0.07 14.80
C ARG A 300 3.61 0.36 14.83
N ASP A 301 3.18 1.27 13.96
CA ASP A 301 1.80 1.77 13.84
C ASP A 301 0.85 0.64 13.44
N TRP A 302 1.28 -0.17 12.46
CA TRP A 302 0.64 -1.42 12.05
C TRP A 302 0.57 -2.47 13.18
N ASN A 303 1.65 -2.61 13.97
CA ASN A 303 1.77 -3.53 15.12
C ASN A 303 1.34 -4.98 14.84
N GLY A 304 1.74 -5.53 13.68
CA GLY A 304 1.34 -6.87 13.25
C GLY A 304 -0.15 -6.97 12.91
N GLY A 305 -0.74 -5.89 12.41
CA GLY A 305 -2.13 -5.79 11.99
C GLY A 305 -3.13 -5.38 13.07
N LYS A 306 -2.67 -4.94 14.25
CA LYS A 306 -3.55 -4.41 15.31
C LYS A 306 -3.95 -2.95 15.10
N MET A 307 -3.20 -2.21 14.28
CA MET A 307 -3.48 -0.81 13.94
C MET A 307 -3.55 0.12 15.16
N ASP A 308 -2.78 -0.18 16.22
CA ASP A 308 -2.85 0.50 17.52
C ASP A 308 -1.54 1.17 17.95
N GLY A 309 -0.54 1.27 17.06
CA GLY A 309 0.79 1.82 17.38
C GLY A 309 0.96 3.33 17.19
N PHE A 310 0.07 3.99 16.46
CA PHE A 310 0.16 5.39 15.97
C PHE A 310 0.51 6.47 17.01
N MET A 311 0.25 6.23 18.30
CA MET A 311 0.59 7.17 19.40
C MET A 311 1.74 6.69 20.30
N LYS A 312 2.44 5.61 19.93
CA LYS A 312 3.40 4.88 20.80
C LYS A 312 4.82 4.86 20.23
N THR A 313 5.07 5.52 19.10
CA THR A 313 6.33 5.51 18.36
C THR A 313 7.38 6.41 19.00
N SER A 314 8.16 5.86 19.94
CA SER A 314 9.30 6.54 20.59
C SER A 314 10.42 7.00 19.65
N THR A 315 10.35 6.60 18.39
CA THR A 315 11.28 6.96 17.30
C THR A 315 10.63 7.95 16.30
N SER A 316 9.33 8.24 16.44
CA SER A 316 8.65 9.33 15.73
C SER A 316 9.11 10.70 16.25
N VAL A 317 8.73 11.76 15.53
CA VAL A 317 9.17 13.14 15.79
C VAL A 317 8.81 13.56 17.22
N PRO A 318 9.81 13.78 18.11
CA PRO A 318 9.56 14.21 19.47
C PRO A 318 8.90 15.59 19.47
N SER A 319 7.85 15.74 20.27
CA SER A 319 7.05 16.96 20.34
C SER A 319 7.08 17.54 21.75
N SER A 320 7.30 18.85 21.84
CA SER A 320 7.09 19.63 23.06
C SER A 320 5.65 20.13 23.19
N ILE A 321 4.88 20.09 22.10
CA ILE A 321 3.49 20.54 22.02
C ILE A 321 2.59 19.38 22.46
N ASP A 322 2.49 18.32 21.66
CA ASP A 322 1.87 17.03 21.98
C ASP A 322 2.90 15.92 22.28
N PRO A 323 3.47 15.88 23.50
CA PRO A 323 4.39 14.83 23.92
C PRO A 323 3.73 13.44 24.08
N THR A 324 2.41 13.35 23.88
CA THR A 324 1.65 12.10 23.98
C THR A 324 1.21 11.54 22.63
N GLY A 325 1.51 12.23 21.52
CA GLY A 325 1.27 11.76 20.16
C GLY A 325 -0.21 11.70 19.74
N THR A 326 -1.12 12.34 20.49
CA THR A 326 -2.55 12.34 20.19
C THR A 326 -2.89 12.91 18.81
N ARG A 327 -2.10 13.85 18.28
CA ARG A 327 -2.27 14.43 16.94
C ARG A 327 -2.36 13.40 15.81
N ALA A 328 -1.80 12.20 15.98
CA ALA A 328 -1.97 11.10 15.02
C ALA A 328 -3.44 10.68 14.83
N MET A 329 -4.31 10.88 15.83
CA MET A 329 -5.74 10.59 15.79
C MET A 329 -6.61 11.75 15.26
N GLY A 330 -6.00 12.86 14.85
CA GLY A 330 -6.72 14.02 14.33
C GLY A 330 -7.22 13.80 12.90
N TYR A 331 -8.39 14.37 12.56
CA TYR A 331 -8.95 14.38 11.21
C TYR A 331 -9.51 15.75 10.81
N TYR A 332 -9.73 15.92 9.51
CA TYR A 332 -10.35 17.09 8.88
C TYR A 332 -11.66 16.71 8.20
N ASP A 333 -12.62 17.64 8.13
CA ASP A 333 -13.90 17.46 7.42
C ASP A 333 -14.17 18.52 6.34
N GLU A 334 -15.38 18.53 5.78
CA GLU A 334 -15.77 19.48 4.72
C GLU A 334 -15.71 20.96 5.13
N THR A 335 -15.59 21.28 6.42
CA THR A 335 -15.49 22.65 6.91
C THR A 335 -14.07 23.22 6.73
N ASP A 336 -13.05 22.35 6.73
CA ASP A 336 -11.67 22.69 6.42
C ASP A 336 -11.31 22.43 4.95
N LEU A 337 -11.79 21.32 4.37
CA LEU A 337 -11.43 20.83 3.04
C LEU A 337 -12.62 20.76 2.04
N PRO A 338 -13.47 21.80 1.90
CA PRO A 338 -14.70 21.71 1.10
C PRO A 338 -14.47 21.40 -0.38
N TYR A 339 -13.35 21.81 -0.98
CA TYR A 339 -13.10 21.56 -2.40
C TYR A 339 -12.80 20.07 -2.67
N TYR A 340 -11.94 19.44 -1.89
CA TYR A 340 -11.64 18.01 -1.95
C TYR A 340 -12.87 17.16 -1.63
N TYR A 341 -13.65 17.54 -0.62
CA TYR A 341 -14.89 16.84 -0.28
C TYR A 341 -15.91 16.85 -1.42
N GLU A 342 -16.12 18.00 -2.10
CA GLU A 342 -17.00 18.06 -3.28
C GLU A 342 -16.38 17.35 -4.49
N LEU A 343 -15.07 17.52 -4.74
CA LEU A 343 -14.37 16.92 -5.88
C LEU A 343 -14.44 15.38 -5.82
N ALA A 344 -14.14 14.79 -4.67
CA ALA A 344 -14.27 13.35 -4.43
C ALA A 344 -15.73 12.86 -4.44
N THR A 345 -16.69 13.75 -4.14
CA THR A 345 -18.12 13.45 -4.16
C THR A 345 -18.73 13.47 -5.55
N GLN A 346 -18.32 14.39 -6.44
CA GLN A 346 -18.85 14.57 -7.80
C GLN A 346 -18.17 13.66 -8.83
N PHE A 347 -16.84 13.54 -8.74
CA PHE A 347 -16.05 12.71 -9.64
C PHE A 347 -15.97 11.27 -9.10
N ALA A 348 -14.76 10.71 -8.98
CA ALA A 348 -14.57 9.37 -8.45
C ALA A 348 -13.40 9.31 -7.46
N THR A 349 -13.53 8.46 -6.44
CA THR A 349 -12.55 8.26 -5.36
C THR A 349 -12.47 6.78 -4.96
N SER A 350 -11.62 6.42 -4.01
CA SER A 350 -11.48 5.04 -3.50
C SER A 350 -11.20 5.05 -2.01
N ASP A 351 -11.87 4.17 -1.26
CA ASP A 351 -11.60 3.90 0.17
C ASP A 351 -10.67 2.68 0.38
N ARG A 352 -10.05 2.24 -0.73
CA ARG A 352 -9.11 1.12 -0.84
C ARG A 352 -7.90 1.44 -1.72
N PHE A 353 -7.43 2.69 -1.67
CA PHE A 353 -6.18 3.11 -2.32
C PHE A 353 -5.11 3.38 -1.26
N PHE A 354 -3.90 2.86 -1.47
CA PHE A 354 -2.84 2.76 -0.48
C PHE A 354 -1.51 3.28 -1.03
N SER A 355 -0.56 3.61 -0.16
CA SER A 355 0.83 3.74 -0.60
C SER A 355 1.41 2.35 -0.93
N PRO A 356 2.37 2.22 -1.86
CA PRO A 356 2.97 0.93 -2.20
C PRO A 356 3.68 0.20 -1.04
N VAL A 357 4.18 0.89 -0.03
CA VAL A 357 4.94 0.27 1.07
C VAL A 357 4.83 1.07 2.37
N MET A 358 4.86 0.36 3.52
CA MET A 358 4.91 0.92 4.88
C MET A 358 6.27 1.59 5.19
N THR A 359 6.57 2.71 4.51
CA THR A 359 7.68 3.61 4.82
C THR A 359 7.47 4.99 4.15
N ASN A 360 8.48 5.84 4.26
CA ASN A 360 8.50 7.21 3.81
C ASN A 360 8.33 7.40 2.28
N THR A 361 7.87 8.60 1.96
CA THR A 361 8.07 9.39 0.75
C THR A 361 9.00 8.83 -0.34
N ASN A 362 10.30 8.70 -0.08
CA ASN A 362 11.26 8.42 -1.14
C ASN A 362 11.03 7.03 -1.74
N ALA A 363 10.84 6.01 -0.90
CA ALA A 363 10.58 4.66 -1.39
C ALA A 363 9.22 4.55 -2.09
N ASN A 364 8.16 5.19 -1.57
CA ASN A 364 6.85 5.19 -2.23
C ASN A 364 6.88 5.91 -3.60
N ARG A 365 7.67 6.98 -3.74
CA ARG A 365 7.95 7.62 -5.04
C ARG A 365 8.85 6.79 -5.96
N MET A 366 9.74 5.96 -5.41
CA MET A 366 10.47 4.97 -6.22
C MET A 366 9.53 3.92 -6.80
N TYR A 367 8.57 3.41 -6.02
CA TYR A 367 7.50 2.55 -6.55
C TYR A 367 6.66 3.25 -7.62
N LEU A 368 6.34 4.53 -7.45
CA LEU A 368 5.62 5.32 -8.46
C LEU A 368 6.38 5.45 -9.80
N PHE A 369 7.71 5.48 -9.80
CA PHE A 369 8.49 5.61 -11.04
C PHE A 369 8.93 4.28 -11.63
N ALA A 370 9.30 3.31 -10.79
CA ALA A 370 9.99 2.08 -11.18
C ALA A 370 9.24 0.79 -10.82
N GLY A 371 8.06 0.86 -10.20
CA GLY A 371 7.33 -0.31 -9.70
C GLY A 371 7.98 -0.99 -8.49
N THR A 372 9.12 -0.49 -8.01
CA THR A 372 9.91 -1.04 -6.89
C THR A 372 10.75 0.05 -6.23
N SER A 373 11.09 -0.12 -4.95
CA SER A 373 12.20 0.61 -4.31
C SER A 373 13.53 -0.14 -4.37
N PHE A 374 13.58 -1.31 -5.04
CA PHE A 374 14.76 -2.15 -5.25
C PHE A 374 15.59 -2.40 -3.98
N GLY A 375 14.90 -2.65 -2.87
CA GLY A 375 15.47 -2.89 -1.55
C GLY A 375 15.45 -1.67 -0.62
N HIS A 376 15.38 -0.44 -1.13
CA HIS A 376 15.47 0.75 -0.30
C HIS A 376 14.23 0.96 0.57
N ILE A 377 14.46 1.16 1.87
CA ILE A 377 13.43 1.44 2.88
C ILE A 377 13.60 2.80 3.58
N PHE A 378 14.71 3.49 3.31
CA PHE A 378 15.06 4.81 3.82
C PHE A 378 15.42 5.75 2.65
N PRO A 379 15.45 7.08 2.85
CA PRO A 379 16.05 8.01 1.91
C PRO A 379 17.56 7.78 1.83
N ASP A 380 18.02 7.03 0.83
CA ASP A 380 19.44 6.82 0.56
C ASP A 380 19.93 7.78 -0.53
N THR A 381 21.22 8.15 -0.47
CA THR A 381 21.82 9.04 -1.47
C THR A 381 21.98 8.30 -2.81
N PRO A 382 21.42 8.81 -3.93
CA PRO A 382 21.60 8.17 -5.23
C PRO A 382 23.07 8.15 -5.66
N PRO A 383 23.51 7.12 -6.41
CA PRO A 383 24.85 7.06 -6.95
C PRO A 383 25.11 8.21 -7.94
N LYS A 384 26.37 8.51 -8.23
CA LYS A 384 26.73 9.56 -9.20
C LYS A 384 26.11 9.23 -10.57
N GLY A 385 25.20 10.09 -11.03
CA GLY A 385 24.42 9.90 -12.26
C GLY A 385 22.97 9.46 -12.03
N GLY A 386 22.58 9.17 -10.79
CA GLY A 386 21.24 8.75 -10.40
C GLY A 386 21.02 7.24 -10.46
N TRP A 387 19.90 6.79 -9.91
CA TRP A 387 19.43 5.40 -9.98
C TRP A 387 19.33 4.92 -11.44
N LEU A 388 19.83 3.70 -11.68
CA LEU A 388 19.94 3.09 -13.02
C LEU A 388 18.76 2.16 -13.37
N GLN A 389 17.88 1.93 -12.41
CA GLN A 389 16.69 1.09 -12.55
C GLN A 389 15.73 1.74 -13.57
N PRO A 390 15.17 0.96 -14.51
CA PRO A 390 14.22 1.48 -15.48
C PRO A 390 13.01 2.11 -14.79
N THR A 391 12.60 3.26 -15.29
CA THR A 391 11.39 3.98 -14.89
C THR A 391 10.31 3.88 -15.98
N ILE A 392 9.08 4.25 -15.64
CA ILE A 392 8.00 4.39 -16.61
C ILE A 392 8.36 5.35 -17.74
N PHE A 393 9.13 6.39 -17.46
CA PHE A 393 9.62 7.35 -18.46
C PHE A 393 10.50 6.69 -19.53
N ASP A 394 11.33 5.71 -19.15
CA ASP A 394 12.13 4.94 -20.10
C ASP A 394 11.27 4.06 -21.02
N LYS A 395 10.16 3.54 -20.50
CA LYS A 395 9.18 2.76 -21.29
C LYS A 395 8.39 3.65 -22.25
N LEU A 396 8.02 4.85 -21.80
CA LEU A 396 7.33 5.86 -22.61
C LEU A 396 8.23 6.37 -23.74
N ASP A 397 9.51 6.64 -23.47
CA ASP A 397 10.50 7.03 -24.48
C ASP A 397 10.72 5.93 -25.52
N ALA A 398 10.87 4.68 -25.09
CA ALA A 398 11.01 3.54 -26.00
C ALA A 398 9.78 3.35 -26.93
N ALA A 399 8.60 3.79 -26.48
CA ALA A 399 7.35 3.75 -27.25
C ALA A 399 7.03 5.06 -28.00
N ASN A 400 7.89 6.08 -27.93
CA ASN A 400 7.67 7.43 -28.46
C ASN A 400 6.41 8.12 -27.89
N VAL A 401 6.05 7.82 -26.65
CA VAL A 401 4.93 8.45 -25.92
C VAL A 401 5.44 9.74 -25.26
N PRO A 402 4.94 10.92 -25.66
CA PRO A 402 5.45 12.17 -25.11
C PRO A 402 5.04 12.32 -23.64
N TRP A 403 6.03 12.60 -22.79
CA TRP A 403 5.81 12.85 -21.36
C TRP A 403 6.43 14.17 -20.89
N ARG A 404 5.98 14.68 -19.74
CA ARG A 404 6.53 15.86 -19.07
C ARG A 404 6.38 15.76 -17.56
N TYR A 405 7.32 16.37 -16.87
CA TYR A 405 7.36 16.42 -15.41
C TYR A 405 7.32 17.89 -14.97
N TYR A 406 6.31 18.27 -14.20
CA TYR A 406 6.23 19.60 -13.59
C TYR A 406 6.67 19.54 -12.13
N TYR A 407 7.61 20.41 -11.77
CA TYR A 407 8.08 20.57 -10.40
C TYR A 407 7.65 21.91 -9.81
N GLN A 408 7.65 21.99 -8.48
CA GLN A 408 7.42 23.24 -7.75
C GLN A 408 8.63 23.53 -6.85
N ASP A 409 8.91 24.82 -6.62
CA ASP A 409 9.79 25.29 -5.55
C ASP A 409 11.22 24.71 -5.54
N ASN A 410 11.69 24.30 -6.73
CA ASN A 410 12.95 23.58 -6.99
C ASN A 410 13.05 22.17 -6.36
N GLY A 411 12.00 21.69 -5.70
CA GLY A 411 11.87 20.33 -5.19
C GLY A 411 11.42 19.36 -6.28
N SER A 412 12.16 18.28 -6.49
CA SER A 412 11.79 17.21 -7.45
C SER A 412 12.55 15.92 -7.16
N TYR A 413 11.92 14.77 -7.46
CA TYR A 413 12.48 13.44 -7.23
C TYR A 413 13.13 12.83 -8.48
N LEU A 414 12.69 13.22 -9.68
CA LEU A 414 13.26 12.73 -10.93
C LEU A 414 14.80 12.97 -11.07
N PRO A 415 15.40 14.07 -10.57
CA PRO A 415 16.86 14.25 -10.58
C PRO A 415 17.69 13.20 -9.82
N GLN A 416 17.05 12.39 -8.98
CA GLN A 416 17.69 11.24 -8.33
C GLN A 416 17.95 10.06 -9.29
N TRP A 417 17.44 10.11 -10.53
CA TRP A 417 17.44 9.01 -11.50
C TRP A 417 18.28 9.33 -12.73
N SER A 418 18.84 8.29 -13.35
CA SER A 418 19.58 8.43 -14.61
C SER A 418 18.72 8.92 -15.79
N THR A 419 17.41 8.70 -15.73
CA THR A 419 16.41 9.31 -16.62
C THR A 419 16.59 10.83 -16.70
N TYR A 420 16.84 11.52 -15.57
CA TYR A 420 17.08 12.96 -15.58
C TYR A 420 18.32 13.38 -16.38
N GLN A 421 19.40 12.58 -16.33
CA GLN A 421 20.62 12.88 -17.09
C GLN A 421 20.38 12.85 -18.62
N ARG A 422 19.38 12.10 -19.07
CA ARG A 422 18.92 12.05 -20.46
C ARG A 422 17.86 13.12 -20.77
N ASP A 423 16.93 13.33 -19.84
CA ASP A 423 15.64 13.99 -20.10
C ASP A 423 15.37 15.25 -19.26
N ALA A 424 16.40 15.89 -18.70
CA ALA A 424 16.26 17.15 -17.96
C ALA A 424 15.46 18.23 -18.73
N THR A 425 15.47 18.22 -20.07
CA THR A 425 14.69 19.12 -20.93
C THR A 425 13.17 18.87 -20.93
N LYS A 426 12.71 17.75 -20.35
CA LYS A 426 11.28 17.43 -20.14
C LYS A 426 10.77 17.87 -18.75
N MET A 427 11.62 18.47 -17.91
CA MET A 427 11.24 19.05 -16.62
C MET A 427 10.94 20.54 -16.73
N TYR A 428 9.81 20.98 -16.17
CA TYR A 428 9.35 22.37 -16.24
C TYR A 428 8.84 22.85 -14.88
N PRO A 429 9.00 24.14 -14.52
CA PRO A 429 8.33 24.70 -13.35
C PRO A 429 6.82 24.72 -13.58
N ILE A 430 6.02 24.49 -12.54
CA ILE A 430 4.55 24.45 -12.56
C ILE A 430 3.89 25.70 -13.13
N SER A 431 4.57 26.85 -13.18
CA SER A 431 4.09 28.03 -13.90
C SER A 431 3.86 27.77 -15.41
N SER A 432 4.57 26.80 -16.00
CA SER A 432 4.43 26.41 -17.40
C SER A 432 3.13 25.65 -17.69
N TRP A 433 2.61 24.89 -16.71
CA TRP A 433 1.38 24.10 -16.83
C TRP A 433 0.20 24.92 -17.36
N TYR A 434 -0.01 26.12 -16.80
CA TYR A 434 -1.12 27.01 -17.15
C TYR A 434 -1.08 27.51 -18.61
N LYS A 435 0.10 27.48 -19.25
CA LYS A 435 0.25 27.76 -20.68
C LYS A 435 0.10 26.48 -21.51
N ASP A 436 0.76 25.42 -21.10
CA ASP A 436 0.84 24.17 -21.86
C ASP A 436 -0.53 23.47 -21.95
N VAL A 437 -1.31 23.48 -20.86
CA VAL A 437 -2.65 22.88 -20.80
C VAL A 437 -3.65 23.54 -21.77
N GLN A 438 -3.39 24.77 -22.19
CA GLN A 438 -4.20 25.52 -23.16
C GLN A 438 -3.96 25.09 -24.62
N ASN A 439 -2.97 24.22 -24.89
CA ASN A 439 -2.63 23.75 -26.23
C ASN A 439 -2.53 22.22 -26.29
N GLU A 440 -3.69 21.56 -26.40
CA GLU A 440 -3.84 20.08 -26.49
C GLU A 440 -2.87 19.43 -27.49
N VAL A 441 -2.62 20.09 -28.64
CA VAL A 441 -1.73 19.58 -29.71
C VAL A 441 -0.28 19.41 -29.24
N SER A 442 0.16 20.27 -28.31
CA SER A 442 1.52 20.24 -27.74
C SER A 442 1.60 19.67 -26.32
N LEU A 443 0.44 19.34 -25.74
CA LEU A 443 0.35 18.82 -24.38
C LEU A 443 0.80 17.34 -24.36
N PRO A 444 1.79 16.96 -23.53
CA PRO A 444 2.25 15.58 -23.44
C PRO A 444 1.15 14.62 -22.96
N TRP A 445 1.28 13.34 -23.33
CA TRP A 445 0.26 12.31 -23.07
C TRP A 445 0.35 11.73 -21.67
N VAL A 446 1.54 11.74 -21.06
CA VAL A 446 1.75 11.39 -19.66
C VAL A 446 2.39 12.57 -18.95
N ILE A 447 1.77 13.04 -17.88
CA ILE A 447 2.22 14.21 -17.14
C ILE A 447 2.31 13.83 -15.67
N PHE A 448 3.49 14.03 -15.09
CA PHE A 448 3.68 13.99 -13.64
C PHE A 448 3.74 15.42 -13.13
N ILE A 449 3.06 15.69 -12.03
CA ILE A 449 3.19 16.90 -11.24
C ILE A 449 3.64 16.45 -9.85
N GLU A 450 4.77 16.99 -9.39
CA GLU A 450 5.24 16.73 -8.04
C GLU A 450 5.59 18.02 -7.32
N ARG A 451 5.50 17.95 -6.00
CA ARG A 451 6.06 18.92 -5.07
C ARG A 451 7.14 18.28 -4.22
N ALA A 452 7.97 19.14 -3.65
CA ALA A 452 8.62 18.90 -2.37
C ALA A 452 8.90 20.25 -1.72
N GLY A 453 8.56 20.41 -0.43
CA GLY A 453 9.28 21.23 0.55
C GLY A 453 8.99 22.75 0.57
N PRO A 454 9.78 23.61 -0.11
CA PRO A 454 10.02 24.97 0.38
C PRO A 454 8.85 25.96 0.40
N SER A 455 7.75 25.73 -0.35
CA SER A 455 6.60 26.65 -0.36
C SER A 455 5.60 26.41 0.76
N GLY A 456 5.63 25.24 1.40
CA GLY A 456 4.60 24.82 2.36
C GLY A 456 3.21 24.63 1.75
N LEU A 457 3.12 24.25 0.47
CA LEU A 457 1.86 24.03 -0.25
C LEU A 457 1.61 22.55 -0.60
N ASP A 458 2.60 21.69 -0.42
CA ASP A 458 2.54 20.23 -0.62
C ASP A 458 1.62 19.49 0.37
N GLU A 459 1.08 20.22 1.35
CA GLU A 459 0.30 19.73 2.47
C GLU A 459 1.10 18.83 3.42
N HIS A 460 2.41 18.71 3.29
CA HIS A 460 3.24 17.98 4.26
C HIS A 460 2.96 18.50 5.70
N PRO A 461 2.86 17.64 6.73
CA PRO A 461 2.69 18.07 8.11
C PRO A 461 3.67 19.18 8.52
N GLY A 462 3.17 20.15 9.30
CA GLY A 462 3.79 21.45 9.53
C GLY A 462 3.25 22.56 8.61
N ASN A 463 2.70 22.21 7.44
CA ASN A 463 2.14 23.15 6.47
C ASN A 463 0.63 23.32 6.60
N ASN A 464 0.11 24.44 6.09
CA ASN A 464 -1.30 24.80 6.17
C ASN A 464 -2.12 24.09 5.07
N ILE A 465 -3.00 23.18 5.49
CA ILE A 465 -3.79 22.33 4.59
C ILE A 465 -4.68 23.13 3.62
N GLN A 466 -5.30 24.21 4.11
CA GLN A 466 -6.17 25.08 3.32
C GLN A 466 -5.39 25.80 2.21
N LEU A 467 -4.14 26.21 2.46
CA LEU A 467 -3.29 26.84 1.44
C LEU A 467 -2.84 25.85 0.36
N GLY A 468 -2.53 24.61 0.76
CA GLY A 468 -2.16 23.54 -0.16
C GLY A 468 -3.30 23.17 -1.10
N GLU A 469 -4.49 22.91 -0.54
CA GLU A 469 -5.71 22.61 -1.31
C GLU A 469 -6.13 23.78 -2.21
N ALA A 470 -6.07 25.01 -1.72
CA ALA A 470 -6.35 26.21 -2.53
C ALA A 470 -5.36 26.38 -3.70
N ASN A 471 -4.19 25.74 -3.65
CA ASN A 471 -3.27 25.67 -4.78
C ASN A 471 -3.56 24.46 -5.69
N THR A 472 -3.80 23.27 -5.14
CA THR A 472 -4.26 22.10 -5.90
C THR A 472 -5.49 22.41 -6.73
N LYS A 473 -6.45 23.13 -6.15
CA LYS A 473 -7.62 23.70 -6.84
C LYS A 473 -7.23 24.48 -8.09
N LYS A 474 -6.24 25.39 -8.02
CA LYS A 474 -5.80 26.17 -9.20
C LYS A 474 -5.23 25.29 -10.30
N ILE A 475 -4.47 24.24 -9.93
CA ILE A 475 -3.87 23.29 -10.89
C ILE A 475 -4.97 22.49 -11.61
N ILE A 476 -5.93 21.94 -10.86
CA ILE A 476 -7.06 21.15 -11.38
C ILE A 476 -8.03 22.02 -12.19
N ASP A 477 -8.44 23.18 -11.65
CA ASP A 477 -9.26 24.16 -12.36
C ASP A 477 -8.58 24.61 -13.66
N GLY A 478 -7.24 24.68 -13.68
CA GLY A 478 -6.44 24.96 -14.87
C GLY A 478 -6.64 23.96 -16.01
N LEU A 479 -6.84 22.67 -15.69
CA LEU A 479 -7.25 21.65 -16.67
C LEU A 479 -8.73 21.78 -17.04
N MET A 480 -9.62 21.88 -16.04
CA MET A 480 -11.07 21.93 -16.23
C MET A 480 -11.53 23.07 -17.15
N ASN A 481 -10.83 24.22 -17.09
CA ASN A 481 -11.10 25.39 -17.91
C ASN A 481 -10.29 25.43 -19.23
N SER A 482 -9.59 24.34 -19.58
CA SER A 482 -8.75 24.27 -20.79
C SER A 482 -9.43 23.51 -21.95
N PRO A 483 -8.99 23.74 -23.20
CA PRO A 483 -9.37 22.90 -24.35
C PRO A 483 -9.02 21.41 -24.16
N SER A 484 -8.04 21.10 -23.31
CA SER A 484 -7.55 19.73 -23.07
C SER A 484 -8.46 18.93 -22.12
N TRP A 485 -9.44 19.56 -21.46
CA TRP A 485 -10.33 18.88 -20.50
C TRP A 485 -11.02 17.64 -21.08
N ALA A 486 -11.60 17.76 -22.28
CA ALA A 486 -12.43 16.73 -22.91
C ALA A 486 -11.72 15.39 -23.16
N SER A 487 -10.38 15.40 -23.19
CA SER A 487 -9.53 14.25 -23.52
C SER A 487 -8.57 13.86 -22.39
N SER A 488 -8.76 14.40 -21.18
CA SER A 488 -7.82 14.23 -20.07
C SER A 488 -8.41 13.48 -18.87
N VAL A 489 -7.53 12.90 -18.06
CA VAL A 489 -7.80 12.57 -16.66
C VAL A 489 -6.72 13.20 -15.77
N PHE A 490 -7.15 13.81 -14.68
CA PHE A 490 -6.30 14.27 -13.60
C PHE A 490 -6.50 13.34 -12.40
N ILE A 491 -5.43 12.75 -11.91
CA ILE A 491 -5.41 11.88 -10.73
C ILE A 491 -4.67 12.65 -9.64
N LEU A 492 -5.36 13.00 -8.57
CA LEU A 492 -4.77 13.54 -7.34
C LEU A 492 -4.59 12.39 -6.35
N SER A 493 -3.41 12.21 -5.79
CA SER A 493 -3.17 11.33 -4.64
C SER A 493 -2.00 11.85 -3.80
N TYR A 494 -1.60 11.07 -2.80
CA TYR A 494 -0.51 11.36 -1.88
C TYR A 494 0.59 10.31 -2.06
N ASP A 495 1.78 10.56 -1.54
CA ASP A 495 2.87 9.58 -1.59
C ASP A 495 2.70 8.47 -0.54
N GLU A 496 2.39 8.87 0.70
CA GLU A 496 2.08 7.99 1.83
C GLU A 496 1.22 8.69 2.91
N ALA A 497 1.00 8.05 4.06
CA ALA A 497 0.01 8.44 5.07
C ALA A 497 0.49 9.45 6.14
N GLY A 498 1.79 9.71 6.25
CA GLY A 498 2.38 10.70 7.17
C GLY A 498 2.54 10.22 8.62
N GLY A 499 2.24 8.97 8.94
CA GLY A 499 2.08 8.51 10.33
C GLY A 499 0.77 8.96 10.99
N LEU A 500 -0.15 9.53 10.21
CA LEU A 500 -1.53 9.81 10.64
C LEU A 500 -2.34 8.51 10.69
N TYR A 501 -3.29 8.44 11.63
CA TYR A 501 -4.11 7.24 11.82
C TYR A 501 -4.88 6.87 10.56
N ASP A 502 -4.88 5.58 10.25
CA ASP A 502 -5.86 4.93 9.40
C ASP A 502 -6.25 3.59 10.03
N HIS A 503 -7.55 3.28 10.05
CA HIS A 503 -8.03 2.08 10.70
C HIS A 503 -7.92 0.81 9.84
N VAL A 504 -7.71 0.93 8.52
CA VAL A 504 -7.73 -0.21 7.60
C VAL A 504 -6.35 -0.86 7.53
N LEU A 505 -6.35 -2.17 7.80
CA LEU A 505 -5.19 -3.03 7.64
C LEU A 505 -4.62 -2.95 6.21
N PRO A 506 -3.31 -2.67 6.02
CA PRO A 506 -2.64 -2.86 4.75
C PRO A 506 -2.77 -4.31 4.25
N ALA A 507 -3.26 -4.50 3.03
CA ALA A 507 -3.36 -5.84 2.44
C ALA A 507 -2.01 -6.35 1.92
N SER A 508 -1.93 -7.66 1.72
CA SER A 508 -0.84 -8.27 0.97
C SER A 508 -0.87 -7.86 -0.50
N ALA A 509 0.31 -7.78 -1.11
CA ALA A 509 0.50 -7.52 -2.53
C ALA A 509 1.65 -8.37 -3.08
N VAL A 510 1.71 -8.52 -4.40
CA VAL A 510 2.82 -9.21 -5.07
C VAL A 510 4.12 -8.45 -4.80
N PRO A 511 5.20 -9.07 -4.29
CA PRO A 511 6.50 -8.42 -4.23
C PRO A 511 6.97 -8.01 -5.63
N PRO A 512 7.60 -6.83 -5.81
CA PRO A 512 7.97 -6.37 -7.15
C PRO A 512 9.00 -7.27 -7.83
N ASP A 513 9.93 -7.81 -7.05
CA ASP A 513 11.09 -8.56 -7.48
C ASP A 513 11.60 -9.43 -6.32
N THR A 514 12.77 -10.05 -6.46
CA THR A 514 13.38 -10.91 -5.43
C THR A 514 14.36 -10.17 -4.51
N ILE A 515 14.37 -8.83 -4.51
CA ILE A 515 15.30 -8.02 -3.69
C ILE A 515 14.64 -7.78 -2.32
N PRO A 516 15.23 -8.28 -1.21
CA PRO A 516 14.69 -8.06 0.12
C PRO A 516 14.88 -6.59 0.56
N PRO A 517 14.09 -6.11 1.54
CA PRO A 517 14.34 -4.83 2.19
C PRO A 517 15.76 -4.73 2.77
N MET A 518 16.41 -3.57 2.58
CA MET A 518 17.77 -3.28 3.08
C MET A 518 17.75 -2.91 4.58
N LEU A 519 17.26 -3.84 5.40
CA LEU A 519 17.18 -3.69 6.86
C LEU A 519 18.58 -3.53 7.47
N LYS A 520 18.72 -2.55 8.37
CA LYS A 520 19.89 -2.32 9.22
C LYS A 520 19.62 -2.86 10.62
N ALA A 521 20.67 -3.02 11.42
CA ALA A 521 20.53 -3.51 12.79
C ALA A 521 19.69 -2.53 13.64
N GLY A 522 18.54 -2.99 14.15
CA GLY A 522 17.58 -2.19 14.91
C GLY A 522 16.29 -1.86 14.14
N ASP A 523 16.26 -2.08 12.82
CA ASP A 523 15.04 -1.90 12.04
C ASP A 523 13.98 -2.96 12.34
N GLN A 524 12.70 -2.61 12.15
CA GLN A 524 11.59 -3.56 12.26
C GLN A 524 11.68 -4.61 11.13
N PRO A 525 11.38 -5.89 11.41
CA PRO A 525 11.25 -6.90 10.38
C PRO A 525 10.02 -6.60 9.51
N GLY A 526 10.14 -6.83 8.20
CA GLY A 526 9.09 -6.63 7.22
C GLY A 526 9.55 -7.06 5.83
N ASP A 527 8.65 -6.95 4.85
CA ASP A 527 8.86 -7.34 3.47
C ASP A 527 8.21 -6.33 2.50
N PHE A 528 8.28 -6.60 1.19
CA PHE A 528 7.54 -5.87 0.16
C PHE A 528 6.28 -6.61 -0.31
N ALA A 529 5.83 -7.63 0.45
CA ALA A 529 4.63 -8.42 0.17
C ALA A 529 3.36 -7.79 0.77
N HIS A 530 3.46 -6.55 1.28
CA HIS A 530 2.37 -5.76 1.83
C HIS A 530 2.37 -4.36 1.21
N ILE A 531 1.19 -3.78 1.04
CA ILE A 531 1.04 -2.34 0.74
C ILE A 531 1.31 -1.51 2.01
N GLY A 532 1.37 -0.19 1.87
CA GLY A 532 1.39 0.77 2.98
C GLY A 532 -0.01 1.08 3.51
N PHE A 533 -0.17 2.21 4.20
CA PHE A 533 -1.48 2.65 4.70
C PHE A 533 -2.34 3.27 3.61
N ARG A 534 -3.66 3.42 3.86
CA ARG A 534 -4.55 4.10 2.91
C ARG A 534 -4.18 5.56 2.78
N ILE A 535 -4.30 6.06 1.55
CA ILE A 535 -4.07 7.44 1.17
C ILE A 535 -5.25 7.95 0.33
N PRO A 536 -5.56 9.26 0.35
CA PRO A 536 -6.60 9.81 -0.52
C PRO A 536 -6.28 9.62 -2.00
N ILE A 537 -7.30 9.34 -2.81
CA ILE A 537 -7.24 9.46 -4.28
C ILE A 537 -8.51 10.12 -4.82
N VAL A 538 -8.36 11.01 -5.80
CA VAL A 538 -9.47 11.56 -6.58
C VAL A 538 -9.13 11.51 -8.07
N VAL A 539 -10.00 10.87 -8.85
CA VAL A 539 -9.87 10.69 -10.30
C VAL A 539 -10.86 11.62 -11.00
N VAL A 540 -10.35 12.62 -11.69
CA VAL A 540 -11.09 13.77 -12.21
C VAL A 540 -11.02 13.80 -13.74
N SER A 541 -12.14 13.54 -14.42
CA SER A 541 -12.21 13.49 -15.88
C SER A 541 -13.66 13.65 -16.36
N PRO A 542 -13.90 14.11 -17.61
CA PRO A 542 -15.20 13.92 -18.26
C PRO A 542 -15.64 12.45 -18.31
N TRP A 543 -14.68 11.51 -18.32
CA TRP A 543 -14.92 10.09 -18.56
C TRP A 543 -15.06 9.25 -17.30
N VAL A 544 -14.94 9.82 -16.09
CA VAL A 544 -15.21 9.04 -14.87
C VAL A 544 -16.70 8.75 -14.71
N ARG A 545 -17.00 7.69 -13.96
CA ARG A 545 -18.34 7.48 -13.41
C ARG A 545 -18.63 8.56 -12.37
N PRO A 546 -19.72 9.32 -12.49
CA PRO A 546 -20.06 10.35 -11.53
C PRO A 546 -20.39 9.73 -10.17
N ASN A 547 -19.99 10.42 -9.10
CA ASN A 547 -20.23 10.07 -7.71
C ASN A 547 -19.69 8.68 -7.28
N PHE A 548 -18.69 8.14 -7.97
CA PHE A 548 -18.24 6.76 -7.80
C PHE A 548 -17.23 6.60 -6.66
N VAL A 549 -17.39 5.55 -5.85
CA VAL A 549 -16.41 5.09 -4.88
C VAL A 549 -15.96 3.70 -5.29
N SER A 550 -14.66 3.52 -5.48
CA SER A 550 -14.02 2.22 -5.64
C SER A 550 -13.77 1.59 -4.27
N HIS A 551 -14.00 0.28 -4.18
CA HIS A 551 -13.62 -0.57 -3.04
C HIS A 551 -12.59 -1.64 -3.43
N THR A 552 -11.92 -1.45 -4.57
CA THR A 552 -10.91 -2.36 -5.10
C THR A 552 -9.53 -1.96 -4.58
N TRP A 553 -8.79 -2.93 -4.02
CA TRP A 553 -7.47 -2.72 -3.43
C TRP A 553 -6.43 -2.33 -4.47
N ARG A 554 -5.78 -1.19 -4.26
CA ARG A 554 -4.78 -0.62 -5.16
C ARG A 554 -3.71 0.14 -4.39
N ASP A 555 -2.55 0.28 -5.02
CA ASP A 555 -1.55 1.27 -4.62
C ASP A 555 -1.15 2.16 -5.82
N LEU A 556 -0.17 3.05 -5.64
CA LEU A 556 0.34 3.93 -6.71
C LEU A 556 0.80 3.19 -7.98
N THR A 557 1.15 1.90 -7.91
CA THR A 557 1.51 1.10 -9.10
C THR A 557 0.31 0.79 -10.00
N SER A 558 -0.92 0.93 -9.52
CA SER A 558 -2.11 0.93 -10.39
C SER A 558 -2.14 2.11 -11.38
N ILE A 559 -1.45 3.22 -11.08
CA ILE A 559 -1.33 4.36 -11.99
C ILE A 559 -0.32 4.04 -13.10
N LEU A 560 0.78 3.37 -12.75
CA LEU A 560 1.71 2.78 -13.74
C LEU A 560 0.94 1.82 -14.65
N ARG A 561 0.14 0.94 -14.07
CA ARG A 561 -0.68 -0.01 -14.82
C ARG A 561 -1.70 0.64 -15.76
N LEU A 562 -2.33 1.74 -15.34
CA LEU A 562 -3.19 2.54 -16.22
C LEU A 562 -2.40 3.10 -17.42
N ILE A 563 -1.18 3.62 -17.20
CA ILE A 563 -0.28 4.13 -18.25
C ILE A 563 0.14 3.00 -19.21
N GLU A 564 0.58 1.86 -18.68
CA GLU A 564 0.94 0.66 -19.44
C GLU A 564 -0.17 0.22 -20.40
N VAL A 565 -1.37 -0.01 -19.86
CA VAL A 565 -2.51 -0.50 -20.65
C VAL A 565 -2.97 0.57 -21.64
N ARG A 566 -2.91 1.86 -21.27
CA ARG A 566 -3.32 2.96 -22.16
C ARG A 566 -2.38 3.14 -23.35
N PHE A 567 -1.08 3.08 -23.12
CA PHE A 567 -0.08 3.41 -24.14
C PHE A 567 0.65 2.18 -24.71
N ASN A 568 0.25 0.97 -24.30
CA ASN A 568 0.84 -0.30 -24.70
C ASN A 568 2.36 -0.35 -24.44
N VAL A 569 2.75 0.09 -23.23
CA VAL A 569 4.13 -0.01 -22.74
C VAL A 569 4.23 -1.14 -21.71
N PRO A 570 5.36 -1.88 -21.64
CA PRO A 570 5.47 -3.02 -20.74
C PRO A 570 5.74 -2.57 -19.30
N ALA A 571 5.19 -3.34 -18.35
CA ALA A 571 5.46 -3.21 -16.91
C ALA A 571 6.96 -3.21 -16.57
N LEU A 572 7.27 -2.67 -15.40
CA LEU A 572 8.60 -2.51 -14.87
C LEU A 572 9.00 -3.73 -14.02
N THR A 573 8.05 -4.29 -13.26
CA THR A 573 8.26 -5.31 -12.22
C THR A 573 7.12 -6.34 -12.20
N ALA A 574 7.07 -7.20 -11.19
CA ALA A 574 5.89 -8.03 -10.92
C ALA A 574 4.76 -7.25 -10.20
N ARG A 575 5.04 -6.11 -9.57
CA ARG A 575 4.07 -5.33 -8.77
C ARG A 575 3.05 -4.62 -9.64
N ASP A 576 3.54 -3.77 -10.53
CA ASP A 576 2.73 -3.03 -11.51
C ASP A 576 2.08 -3.97 -12.54
N ALA A 577 2.79 -5.02 -12.98
CA ALA A 577 2.21 -6.06 -13.83
C ALA A 577 0.96 -6.76 -13.21
N ALA A 578 0.95 -6.93 -11.88
CA ALA A 578 -0.15 -7.54 -11.12
C ALA A 578 -1.19 -6.53 -10.60
N ALA A 579 -0.91 -5.23 -10.68
CA ALA A 579 -1.82 -4.21 -10.18
C ALA A 579 -3.12 -4.13 -11.01
N ASP A 580 -4.19 -3.62 -10.39
CA ASP A 580 -5.40 -3.26 -11.14
C ASP A 580 -5.17 -2.03 -12.02
N ASN A 581 -5.81 -2.00 -13.20
CA ASN A 581 -5.60 -1.00 -14.23
C ASN A 581 -6.43 0.31 -14.08
N MET A 582 -7.15 0.48 -12.97
CA MET A 582 -7.99 1.66 -12.67
C MET A 582 -9.14 1.90 -13.67
N LEU A 583 -9.43 0.97 -14.57
CA LEU A 583 -10.42 1.24 -15.62
C LEU A 583 -11.87 1.23 -15.11
N GLU A 584 -12.13 0.70 -13.91
CA GLU A 584 -13.44 0.80 -13.28
C GLU A 584 -13.82 2.24 -12.86
N PHE A 585 -12.86 3.16 -12.72
CA PHE A 585 -13.18 4.57 -12.46
C PHE A 585 -13.93 5.20 -13.64
N PHE A 586 -13.82 4.62 -14.84
CA PHE A 586 -14.29 5.23 -16.08
C PHE A 586 -15.55 4.58 -16.67
N ASP A 587 -16.20 5.35 -17.55
CA ASP A 587 -17.29 4.93 -18.41
C ASP A 587 -17.15 5.55 -19.81
N PHE A 588 -16.34 4.92 -20.66
CA PHE A 588 -16.02 5.47 -21.98
C PHE A 588 -17.18 5.48 -22.99
N SER A 589 -18.40 5.03 -22.66
CA SER A 589 -19.54 5.14 -23.58
C SER A 589 -20.00 6.58 -23.76
N THR A 590 -20.03 7.37 -22.67
CA THR A 590 -20.55 8.74 -22.64
C THR A 590 -19.71 9.57 -21.68
N PRO A 591 -19.25 10.77 -22.04
CA PRO A 591 -18.60 11.66 -21.09
C PRO A 591 -19.66 12.30 -20.19
N HIS A 592 -19.54 12.09 -18.88
CA HIS A 592 -20.48 12.56 -17.87
C HIS A 592 -20.22 14.03 -17.46
N TRP A 593 -18.96 14.45 -17.46
CA TRP A 593 -18.54 15.79 -17.01
C TRP A 593 -17.86 16.63 -18.11
N LEU A 594 -18.39 16.67 -19.34
CA LEU A 594 -17.85 17.57 -20.39
C LEU A 594 -17.86 19.04 -19.95
N THR A 595 -18.91 19.46 -19.27
CA THR A 595 -18.91 20.66 -18.43
C THR A 595 -18.58 20.21 -17.01
N PRO A 596 -17.51 20.74 -16.38
CA PRO A 596 -17.21 20.46 -14.98
C PRO A 596 -18.40 20.80 -14.06
N PRO A 597 -18.66 20.00 -13.01
CA PRO A 597 -19.66 20.33 -12.00
C PRO A 597 -19.24 21.59 -11.22
N PRO A 598 -20.19 22.31 -10.59
CA PRO A 598 -19.85 23.41 -9.69
C PRO A 598 -19.09 22.87 -8.47
N LEU A 599 -17.92 23.44 -8.19
CA LEU A 599 -17.08 23.11 -7.03
C LEU A 599 -16.99 24.35 -6.10
N PRO A 600 -16.96 24.17 -4.78
CA PRO A 600 -16.91 25.27 -3.84
C PRO A 600 -15.59 26.06 -3.92
N VAL A 601 -15.62 27.26 -3.35
CA VAL A 601 -14.40 28.02 -3.06
C VAL A 601 -13.70 27.36 -1.88
N GLN A 602 -12.40 27.14 -2.01
CA GLN A 602 -11.58 26.67 -0.90
C GLN A 602 -11.20 27.86 0.01
N PRO A 603 -11.55 27.85 1.32
CA PRO A 603 -10.99 28.81 2.27
C PRO A 603 -9.46 28.71 2.32
N ALA A 604 -8.83 29.83 2.60
CA ALA A 604 -7.37 29.99 2.65
C ALA A 604 -6.96 30.94 3.80
N ASN A 605 -7.82 31.03 4.82
CA ASN A 605 -7.76 32.00 5.91
C ASN A 605 -7.65 31.35 7.29
N GLY A 606 -7.68 30.02 7.37
CA GLY A 606 -7.34 29.28 8.59
C GLY A 606 -5.91 29.59 9.04
N VAL A 607 -5.73 29.79 10.34
CA VAL A 607 -4.44 30.13 10.94
C VAL A 607 -3.87 28.91 11.67
N CYS A 608 -2.60 28.61 11.40
CA CYS A 608 -1.83 27.60 12.12
C CYS A 608 -1.70 27.97 13.61
N ASP A 609 -2.09 27.04 14.48
CA ASP A 609 -1.97 27.14 15.93
C ASP A 609 -1.73 25.74 16.49
N PHE A 610 -0.47 25.31 16.46
CA PHE A 610 -0.06 23.97 16.89
C PHE A 610 -0.51 23.63 18.32
N ASN A 611 -0.75 24.60 19.21
CA ASN A 611 -1.28 24.35 20.54
C ASN A 611 -2.69 23.72 20.54
N LYS A 612 -3.37 23.72 19.38
CA LYS A 612 -4.70 23.15 19.14
C LYS A 612 -4.68 21.85 18.32
N GLU A 613 -3.51 21.26 18.09
CA GLU A 613 -3.40 19.98 17.38
C GLU A 613 -3.75 18.77 18.26
N LYS A 614 -3.70 18.94 19.59
CA LYS A 614 -3.95 17.86 20.54
C LYS A 614 -5.40 17.39 20.55
N ALA A 615 -5.60 16.14 20.94
CA ALA A 615 -6.90 15.66 21.37
C ALA A 615 -7.44 16.52 22.54
N PRO A 616 -8.72 16.94 22.52
CA PRO A 616 -9.30 17.72 23.61
C PRO A 616 -9.12 17.04 24.98
N GLY A 617 -8.52 17.76 25.93
CA GLY A 617 -8.25 17.28 27.29
C GLY A 617 -6.88 16.60 27.50
N PHE A 618 -5.87 16.91 26.67
CA PHE A 618 -4.47 16.45 26.75
C PHE A 618 -3.47 17.63 26.71
#